data_AF-A0A974KYZ3-F1
#
_entry.id   AF-A0A974KYZ3-F1
#
_cell.length_a   1.000
_cell.length_b   1.000
_cell.length_c   1.000
_cell.angle_alpha   90.00
_cell.angle_beta   90.00
_cell.angle_gamma   90.00
#
_symmetry.space_group_name_H-M   'P 1'
#
loop_
_entity.id
_entity.type
_entity.pdbx_description
1 polymer ?
#
loop_
_entity_poly.entity_id
_entity_poly.type
_entity_poly.pdbx_seq_one_letter_code
_entity_poly.pdbx_strand_id
1 'polypeptide(L)'
;MKKSIFALMTMLSLGAAGLESGQAHAEEVSISPSQQHQYQYHQSHTSNLNISSSNATTSSTSSRTQSVYQRFLAAGGTKEMWEKIVLPESGGNPNASNGQYHGLGQTNQSWGYGSVETQTKGMIQYAKERYGSIGAAIRFRESNGWW
;
A
#
# COMPACT_ATOMS: atom_id res chain seq x y z
N MET A 1 3.58 35.07 3.50
CA MET A 1 4.57 35.47 2.47
C MET A 1 4.60 34.39 1.40
N LYS A 2 4.42 34.77 0.14
CA LYS A 2 4.31 33.88 -1.03
C LYS A 2 5.70 33.38 -1.46
N LYS A 3 5.86 32.08 -1.74
CA LYS A 3 6.89 31.44 -2.59
C LYS A 3 6.30 30.08 -3.05
N SER A 4 5.68 29.95 -4.24
CA SER A 4 6.24 29.59 -5.57
C SER A 4 7.28 28.45 -5.48
N ILE A 5 7.29 27.37 -6.29
CA ILE A 5 7.17 27.22 -7.75
C ILE A 5 6.85 25.74 -8.08
N PHE A 6 5.88 25.47 -8.96
CA PHE A 6 5.69 24.16 -9.61
C PHE A 6 6.69 24.00 -10.77
N ALA A 7 7.52 22.97 -10.74
CA ALA A 7 8.41 22.62 -11.85
C ALA A 7 7.77 21.50 -12.69
N LEU A 8 7.33 21.86 -13.89
CA LEU A 8 6.89 20.96 -14.96
C LEU A 8 8.14 20.47 -15.69
N MET A 9 8.48 19.19 -15.58
CA MET A 9 9.59 18.59 -16.34
C MET A 9 9.03 17.93 -17.60
N THR A 10 9.39 18.55 -18.72
CA THR A 10 9.04 18.26 -20.10
C THR A 10 9.64 16.92 -20.55
N MET A 11 8.80 16.07 -21.16
CA MET A 11 9.24 14.87 -21.88
C MET A 11 10.05 15.27 -23.12
N LEU A 12 11.33 14.90 -23.18
CA LEU A 12 12.09 14.93 -24.44
C LEU A 12 11.89 13.59 -25.17
N SER A 13 11.11 13.64 -26.24
CA SER A 13 11.14 12.66 -27.32
C SER A 13 12.12 13.17 -28.37
N LEU A 14 13.19 12.40 -28.63
CA LEU A 14 14.00 12.52 -29.85
C LEU A 14 13.98 11.17 -30.55
N GLY A 15 13.45 11.16 -31.78
CA GLY A 15 13.67 10.10 -32.74
C GLY A 15 14.88 10.37 -33.63
N ALA A 16 15.28 9.36 -34.42
CA ALA A 16 15.64 9.44 -35.84
C ALA A 16 16.49 8.22 -36.27
N ALA A 17 16.23 7.77 -37.49
CA ALA A 17 16.78 6.59 -38.14
C ALA A 17 18.24 6.72 -38.59
N GLY A 18 18.92 5.58 -38.78
CA GLY A 18 20.20 5.45 -39.48
C GLY A 18 20.44 4.00 -39.89
N LEU A 19 20.64 3.78 -41.18
CA LEU A 19 20.83 2.50 -41.86
C LEU A 19 22.34 2.28 -42.02
N GLU A 20 22.88 1.11 -41.69
CA GLU A 20 24.13 0.61 -42.29
C GLU A 20 24.17 -0.92 -42.19
N SER A 21 24.41 -1.56 -43.33
CA SER A 21 24.48 -2.99 -43.55
C SER A 21 25.83 -3.58 -43.13
N GLY A 22 25.80 -4.59 -42.25
CA GLY A 22 26.94 -5.42 -41.91
C GLY A 22 26.47 -6.81 -41.50
N GLN A 23 26.64 -7.78 -42.40
CA GLN A 23 26.24 -9.18 -42.21
C GLN A 23 27.40 -9.95 -41.57
N ALA A 24 27.25 -10.35 -40.30
CA ALA A 24 28.13 -11.33 -39.65
C ALA A 24 27.40 -12.04 -38.50
N HIS A 25 26.95 -13.26 -38.81
CA HIS A 25 26.90 -14.47 -37.98
C HIS A 25 27.34 -14.35 -36.51
N ALA A 26 26.41 -14.50 -35.56
CA ALA A 26 26.65 -15.11 -34.25
C ALA A 26 25.31 -15.43 -33.56
N GLU A 27 25.32 -16.53 -32.82
CA GLU A 27 24.18 -17.26 -32.29
C GLU A 27 23.42 -16.49 -31.19
N GLU A 28 22.10 -16.64 -31.24
CA GLU A 28 21.14 -16.14 -30.26
C GLU A 28 21.27 -16.93 -28.95
N VAL A 29 21.75 -16.28 -27.89
CA VAL A 29 21.40 -16.66 -26.51
C VAL A 29 20.89 -15.41 -25.80
N SER A 30 19.56 -15.31 -25.78
CA SER A 30 18.81 -14.30 -25.05
C SER A 30 18.96 -14.53 -23.54
N ILE A 31 19.58 -13.57 -22.83
CA ILE A 31 19.58 -13.53 -21.36
C ILE A 31 18.58 -12.45 -20.95
N SER A 32 17.37 -12.89 -20.58
CA SER A 32 16.37 -12.08 -19.89
C SER A 32 16.49 -12.28 -18.38
N PRO A 33 16.80 -11.25 -17.57
CA PRO A 33 16.62 -11.34 -16.13
C PRO A 33 15.32 -10.62 -15.73
N SER A 34 14.27 -11.40 -15.54
CA SER A 34 13.16 -10.98 -14.66
C SER A 34 12.59 -12.21 -13.98
N GLN A 35 13.27 -12.65 -12.92
CA GLN A 35 12.71 -13.58 -11.94
C GLN A 35 11.55 -12.86 -11.23
N GLN A 36 10.35 -13.09 -11.75
CA GLN A 36 9.13 -12.87 -11.00
C GLN A 36 9.11 -13.88 -9.85
N HIS A 37 9.26 -13.39 -8.62
CA HIS A 37 8.95 -14.17 -7.43
C HIS A 37 7.44 -14.35 -7.34
N GLN A 38 6.97 -15.46 -7.90
CA GLN A 38 5.61 -15.96 -7.79
C GLN A 38 5.43 -16.49 -6.35
N TYR A 39 4.89 -15.67 -5.44
CA TYR A 39 4.37 -16.19 -4.18
C TYR A 39 2.98 -16.76 -4.44
N GLN A 40 2.94 -18.07 -4.66
CA GLN A 40 1.72 -18.85 -4.78
C GLN A 40 1.05 -18.96 -3.40
N TYR A 41 0.08 -18.09 -3.15
CA TYR A 41 -0.78 -18.18 -1.98
C TYR A 41 -1.88 -19.19 -2.24
N HIS A 42 -1.87 -20.29 -1.49
CA HIS A 42 -2.98 -21.23 -1.42
C HIS A 42 -4.21 -20.50 -0.86
N GLN A 43 -5.19 -20.30 -1.74
CA GLN A 43 -6.50 -19.74 -1.44
C GLN A 43 -7.31 -20.78 -0.66
N SER A 44 -7.38 -20.64 0.66
CA SER A 44 -8.35 -21.36 1.47
C SER A 44 -9.68 -20.63 1.43
N HIS A 45 -10.67 -21.26 0.79
CA HIS A 45 -12.06 -20.85 0.79
C HIS A 45 -12.59 -20.85 2.23
N THR A 46 -13.11 -19.71 2.70
CA THR A 46 -14.02 -19.68 3.84
C THR A 46 -15.33 -19.02 3.47
N SER A 47 -16.38 -19.76 3.83
CA SER A 47 -17.78 -19.71 3.48
C SER A 47 -18.49 -18.39 3.79
N ASN A 48 -19.53 -18.13 2.98
CA ASN A 48 -20.60 -17.15 3.15
C ASN A 48 -20.93 -16.76 4.60
N LEU A 49 -21.03 -15.46 4.86
CA LEU A 49 -21.96 -14.94 5.86
C LEU A 49 -22.80 -13.80 5.26
N ASN A 50 -24.06 -14.17 5.12
CA ASN A 50 -25.28 -13.41 4.90
C ASN A 50 -25.23 -11.95 5.38
N ILE A 51 -25.52 -11.03 4.45
CA ILE A 51 -25.81 -9.62 4.72
C ILE A 51 -27.26 -9.53 5.20
N SER A 52 -27.43 -9.24 6.50
CA SER A 52 -28.70 -8.76 7.03
C SER A 52 -28.44 -7.48 7.84
N SER A 53 -28.96 -6.38 7.31
CA SER A 53 -29.06 -5.09 8.01
C SER A 53 -29.99 -5.22 9.21
N SER A 54 -29.52 -4.80 10.39
CA SER A 54 -30.40 -4.37 11.49
C SER A 54 -29.63 -3.50 12.49
N ASN A 55 -30.13 -2.30 12.70
CA ASN A 55 -29.64 -1.26 13.59
C ASN A 55 -29.37 -1.74 15.04
N ALA A 56 -28.11 -1.81 15.46
CA ALA A 56 -27.65 -1.72 16.86
C ALA A 56 -26.10 -1.79 16.89
N THR A 57 -25.36 -0.68 16.87
CA THR A 57 -23.88 -0.79 16.73
C THR A 57 -23.09 0.41 17.26
N THR A 58 -23.27 0.81 18.53
CA THR A 58 -22.24 1.64 19.20
C THR A 58 -21.26 0.77 20.00
N SER A 59 -21.70 -0.38 20.52
CA SER A 59 -20.85 -1.28 21.32
C SER A 59 -20.03 -2.29 20.51
N SER A 60 -20.49 -2.70 19.33
CA SER A 60 -19.82 -3.71 18.48
C SER A 60 -18.72 -3.14 17.57
N THR A 61 -18.75 -1.85 17.26
CA THR A 61 -17.68 -1.19 16.50
C THR A 61 -16.39 -1.12 17.34
N SER A 62 -16.52 -0.80 18.65
CA SER A 62 -15.38 -0.74 19.56
C SER A 62 -14.70 -2.10 19.72
N SER A 63 -15.46 -3.19 19.90
CA SER A 63 -14.90 -4.53 20.05
C SER A 63 -14.23 -5.05 18.77
N ARG A 64 -14.78 -4.74 17.59
CA ARG A 64 -14.17 -5.07 16.30
C ARG A 64 -12.88 -4.28 16.07
N THR A 65 -12.84 -3.00 16.40
CA THR A 65 -11.63 -2.19 16.32
C THR A 65 -10.56 -2.68 17.30
N GLN A 66 -10.93 -3.12 18.50
CA GLN A 66 -10.00 -3.70 19.46
C GLN A 66 -9.36 -5.01 18.96
N SER A 67 -10.12 -5.89 18.31
CA SER A 67 -9.55 -7.12 17.74
C SER A 67 -8.63 -6.85 16.54
N VAL A 68 -8.95 -5.87 15.70
CA VAL A 68 -8.06 -5.42 14.61
C VAL A 68 -6.79 -4.80 15.17
N TYR A 69 -6.89 -3.94 16.20
CA TYR A 69 -5.75 -3.33 16.87
C TYR A 69 -4.77 -4.38 17.42
N GLN A 70 -5.27 -5.42 18.09
CA GLN A 70 -4.43 -6.50 18.61
C GLN A 70 -3.69 -7.24 17.49
N ARG A 71 -4.37 -7.54 16.38
CA ARG A 71 -3.75 -8.18 15.21
C ARG A 71 -2.72 -7.27 14.54
N PHE A 72 -2.99 -5.97 14.50
CA PHE A 72 -2.06 -4.97 13.98
C PHE A 72 -0.77 -4.94 14.83
N LEU A 73 -0.87 -4.91 16.15
CA LEU A 73 0.30 -4.99 17.04
C LEU A 73 1.05 -6.32 16.87
N ALA A 74 0.33 -7.44 16.81
CA ALA A 74 0.93 -8.77 16.63
C ALA A 74 1.68 -8.90 15.29
N ALA A 75 1.26 -8.16 14.25
CA ALA A 75 1.91 -8.12 12.96
C ALA A 75 3.14 -7.19 12.90
N GLY A 76 3.53 -6.58 14.03
CA GLY A 76 4.68 -5.68 14.15
C GLY A 76 4.33 -4.19 14.00
N GLY A 77 3.04 -3.85 13.90
CA GLY A 77 2.59 -2.47 13.97
C GLY A 77 2.84 -1.88 15.35
N THR A 78 3.04 -0.57 15.44
CA THR A 78 3.23 0.12 16.72
C THR A 78 1.95 0.83 17.15
N LYS A 79 1.76 1.01 18.46
CA LYS A 79 0.66 1.81 19.00
C LYS A 79 0.59 3.20 18.37
N GLU A 80 1.74 3.84 18.21
CA GLU A 80 1.82 5.19 17.63
C GLU A 80 1.40 5.20 16.15
N MET A 81 1.82 4.21 15.37
CA MET A 81 1.39 4.08 13.97
C MET A 81 -0.12 3.82 13.87
N TRP A 82 -0.68 3.06 14.81
CA TRP A 82 -2.12 2.86 14.89
C TRP A 82 -2.87 4.18 15.16
N GLU A 83 -2.46 4.91 16.19
CA GLU A 83 -3.12 6.14 16.63
C GLU A 83 -2.96 7.29 15.64
N LYS A 84 -1.78 7.40 15.03
CA LYS A 84 -1.42 8.54 14.19
C LYS A 84 -1.67 8.31 12.71
N ILE A 85 -1.70 7.06 12.24
CA ILE A 85 -1.93 6.75 10.83
C ILE A 85 -3.24 5.96 10.69
N VAL A 86 -3.32 4.76 11.24
CA VAL A 86 -4.45 3.85 10.96
C VAL A 86 -5.80 4.43 11.35
N LEU A 87 -5.94 4.96 12.57
CA LEU A 87 -7.19 5.53 13.04
C LEU A 87 -7.63 6.74 12.20
N PRO A 88 -6.76 7.72 11.90
CA PRO A 88 -7.16 8.82 11.03
C PRO A 88 -7.44 8.45 9.57
N GLU A 89 -6.75 7.45 9.01
CA GLU A 89 -6.94 7.06 7.60
C GLU A 89 -8.20 6.19 7.41
N SER A 90 -8.44 5.23 8.30
CA SER A 90 -9.47 4.17 8.09
C SER A 90 -10.42 3.98 9.27
N GLY A 91 -10.22 4.69 10.38
CA GLY A 91 -10.93 4.41 11.64
C GLY A 91 -10.57 3.05 12.24
N GLY A 92 -9.48 2.41 11.80
CA GLY A 92 -9.15 1.04 12.18
C GLY A 92 -9.97 -0.03 11.47
N ASN A 93 -10.65 0.32 10.37
CA ASN A 93 -11.38 -0.64 9.55
C ASN A 93 -10.48 -1.21 8.44
N PRO A 94 -10.11 -2.51 8.49
CA PRO A 94 -9.27 -3.11 7.45
C PRO A 94 -9.96 -3.26 6.10
N ASN A 95 -11.27 -3.03 6.05
CA ASN A 95 -12.07 -3.02 4.82
C ASN A 95 -12.53 -1.60 4.45
N ALA A 96 -11.91 -0.55 5.01
CA ALA A 96 -12.19 0.83 4.60
C ALA A 96 -11.92 1.01 3.10
N SER A 97 -12.76 1.81 2.44
CA SER A 97 -12.56 2.16 1.04
C SER A 97 -13.20 3.50 0.73
N ASN A 98 -12.55 4.28 -0.13
CA ASN A 98 -13.12 5.49 -0.74
C ASN A 98 -13.24 5.35 -2.28
N GLY A 99 -13.21 4.12 -2.79
CA GLY A 99 -13.20 3.80 -4.22
C GLY A 99 -11.80 3.70 -4.82
N GLN A 100 -10.89 4.63 -4.50
CA GLN A 100 -9.51 4.61 -5.01
C GLN A 100 -8.51 3.96 -4.04
N TYR A 101 -8.76 4.12 -2.74
CA TYR A 101 -7.87 3.74 -1.67
C TYR A 101 -8.56 2.81 -0.69
N HIS A 102 -7.81 1.81 -0.19
CA HIS A 102 -8.35 0.68 0.56
C HIS A 102 -7.52 0.35 1.80
N GLY A 103 -8.20 -0.24 2.79
CA GLY A 103 -7.61 -0.85 3.97
C GLY A 103 -7.17 0.14 5.04
N LEU A 104 -6.48 -0.39 6.06
CA LEU A 104 -6.03 0.33 7.26
C LEU A 104 -5.23 1.59 6.94
N GLY A 105 -4.45 1.51 5.86
CA GLY A 105 -3.59 2.57 5.39
C GLY A 105 -4.13 3.36 4.22
N GLN A 106 -5.40 3.15 3.80
CA GLN A 106 -5.98 3.83 2.64
C GLN A 106 -5.01 3.94 1.45
N THR A 107 -4.62 2.78 0.91
CA THR A 107 -3.63 2.69 -0.19
C THR A 107 -4.24 2.16 -1.48
N ASN A 108 -3.59 2.41 -2.61
CA ASN A 108 -3.88 1.74 -3.88
C ASN A 108 -2.95 0.55 -4.15
N GLN A 109 -2.03 0.25 -3.22
CA GLN A 109 -1.15 -0.90 -3.32
C GLN A 109 -1.91 -2.20 -3.02
N SER A 110 -1.43 -3.31 -3.60
CA SER A 110 -2.09 -4.62 -3.47
C SER A 110 -2.25 -5.08 -2.01
N TRP A 111 -1.31 -4.72 -1.14
CA TRP A 111 -1.37 -5.07 0.28
C TRP A 111 -2.57 -4.45 1.01
N GLY A 112 -3.17 -3.38 0.48
CA GLY A 112 -4.36 -2.71 1.05
C GLY A 112 -5.62 -3.58 1.06
N TYR A 113 -5.66 -4.63 0.23
CA TYR A 113 -6.80 -5.56 0.11
C TYR A 113 -6.60 -6.84 0.92
N GLY A 114 -5.44 -7.01 1.56
CA GLY A 114 -5.09 -8.22 2.29
C GLY A 114 -5.69 -8.28 3.69
N SER A 115 -5.26 -9.27 4.47
CA SER A 115 -5.58 -9.36 5.90
C SER A 115 -4.98 -8.20 6.71
N VAL A 116 -5.39 -8.05 7.97
CA VAL A 116 -4.78 -7.07 8.91
C VAL A 116 -3.25 -7.21 8.94
N GLU A 117 -2.73 -8.43 8.97
CA GLU A 117 -1.29 -8.70 8.99
C GLU A 117 -0.62 -8.30 7.68
N THR A 118 -1.26 -8.58 6.55
CA THR A 118 -0.74 -8.22 5.22
C THR A 118 -0.69 -6.70 5.06
N GLN A 119 -1.78 -6.02 5.45
CA GLN A 119 -1.87 -4.57 5.45
C GLN A 119 -0.81 -3.97 6.36
N THR A 120 -0.68 -4.47 7.61
CA THR A 120 0.32 -3.97 8.57
C THR A 120 1.74 -4.10 8.03
N LYS A 121 2.11 -5.26 7.48
CA LYS A 121 3.44 -5.47 6.89
C LYS A 121 3.66 -4.56 5.69
N GLY A 122 2.67 -4.40 4.82
CA GLY A 122 2.71 -3.46 3.70
C GLY A 122 2.92 -2.02 4.16
N MET A 123 2.19 -1.58 5.19
CA MET A 123 2.33 -0.25 5.76
C MET A 123 3.72 -0.02 6.36
N ILE A 124 4.29 -1.00 7.06
CA ILE A 124 5.63 -0.91 7.65
C ILE A 124 6.70 -0.79 6.57
N GLN A 125 6.62 -1.61 5.50
CA GLN A 125 7.59 -1.55 4.41
C GLN A 125 7.47 -0.24 3.64
N TYR A 126 6.24 0.17 3.32
CA TYR A 126 5.99 1.47 2.69
C TYR A 126 6.53 2.63 3.54
N ALA A 127 6.37 2.57 4.87
CA ALA A 127 6.93 3.58 5.77
C ALA A 127 8.47 3.65 5.70
N LYS A 128 9.14 2.49 5.63
CA LYS A 128 10.60 2.41 5.51
C LYS A 128 11.10 2.86 4.14
N GLU A 129 10.44 2.44 3.07
CA GLU A 129 10.86 2.73 1.69
C GLU A 129 10.63 4.20 1.33
N ARG A 130 9.46 4.76 1.69
CA ARG A 130 9.08 6.12 1.32
C ARG A 130 9.61 7.18 2.27
N TYR A 131 9.61 6.89 3.58
CA TYR A 131 9.96 7.88 4.62
C TYR A 131 11.27 7.55 5.36
N GLY A 132 11.88 6.40 5.09
CA GLY A 132 13.08 5.92 5.79
C GLY A 132 12.79 5.24 7.14
N SER A 133 11.65 5.53 7.78
CA SER A 133 11.26 4.91 9.05
C SER A 133 9.77 5.12 9.37
N ILE A 134 9.22 4.32 10.29
CA ILE A 134 7.86 4.51 10.82
C ILE A 134 7.72 5.89 11.48
N GLY A 135 8.71 6.32 12.27
CA GLY A 135 8.68 7.63 12.93
C GLY A 135 8.68 8.80 11.94
N ALA A 136 9.41 8.68 10.82
CA ALA A 136 9.37 9.69 9.76
C ALA A 136 8.01 9.73 9.04
N ALA A 137 7.38 8.57 8.81
CA ALA A 137 6.04 8.49 8.25
C ALA A 137 4.98 9.13 9.15
N ILE A 138 5.05 8.89 10.47
CA ILE A 138 4.15 9.52 11.45
C ILE A 138 4.30 11.04 11.42
N ARG A 139 5.54 11.55 11.49
CA ARG A 139 5.81 13.00 11.42
C ARG A 139 5.30 13.62 10.13
N PHE A 140 5.48 12.92 9.01
CA PHE A 140 4.97 13.36 7.72
C PHE A 140 3.44 13.47 7.74
N ARG A 141 2.76 12.44 8.22
CA ARG A 141 1.29 12.40 8.33
C ARG A 141 0.77 13.53 9.21
N GLU A 142 1.36 13.73 10.39
CA GLU A 142 0.95 14.80 11.30
C GLU A 142 1.14 16.19 10.68
N SER A 143 2.18 16.39 9.86
CA SER A 143 2.45 17.67 9.21
C SER A 143 1.60 17.92 7.96
N ASN A 144 1.14 16.87 7.27
CA ASN A 144 0.54 17.00 5.93
C ASN A 144 -0.94 16.57 5.89
N GLY A 145 -1.41 15.81 6.89
CA GLY A 145 -2.78 15.26 6.93
C GLY A 145 -2.99 14.04 6.03
N TRP A 146 -1.94 13.54 5.38
CA TRP A 146 -1.94 12.33 4.55
C TRP A 146 -0.61 11.58 4.72
N TRP A 147 -0.57 10.29 4.38
CA TRP A 147 0.62 9.45 4.50
C TRP A 147 0.87 8.59 3.25
#